data_AF-A0A957CD97-F1
#
_entry.id   AF-A0A957CD97-F1
#
_cell.length_a   1.000
_cell.length_b   1.000
_cell.length_c   1.000
_cell.angle_alpha   90.00
_cell.angle_beta   90.00
_cell.angle_gamma   90.00
#
_symmetry.space_group_name_H-M   'P 1'
#
loop_
_entity.id
_entity.type
_entity.pdbx_description
1 polymer ?
#
loop_
_entity_poly.entity_id
_entity_poly.type
_entity_poly.pdbx_seq_one_letter_code
_entity_poly.pdbx_strand_id
1 'polypeptide(L)'
;MKSLNKYSSRITQPKSQGASQAMLYATGLQPADMDKAQVGIASVWYEGNSCNMHLLDLAAKVKEGVAEADLVGMRFNTIGVSDGISMGTDGMSFSLQSRDLIADSIETIMGAQWYDGLIALPGCDKNMPGCIMAMGRLNRPAIMVYGGTIQAGCTAKHAKLDIVSAFEAYGQYLAHDIDEGELKAVLKNAC
;
A
#
# COMPACT_ATOMS: atom_id res chain seq x y z
N MET A 1 -9.64 5.97 32.28
CA MET A 1 -9.68 5.46 30.89
C MET A 1 -8.51 4.50 30.69
N LYS A 2 -8.66 3.45 29.88
CA LYS A 2 -7.51 2.61 29.48
C LYS A 2 -6.59 3.45 28.59
N SER A 3 -5.27 3.35 28.79
CA SER A 3 -4.31 4.05 27.93
C SER A 3 -4.43 3.59 26.48
N LEU A 4 -4.32 4.51 25.52
CA LEU A 4 -4.39 4.21 24.09
C LEU A 4 -3.07 3.63 23.56
N ASN A 5 -1.93 3.99 24.16
CA ASN A 5 -0.58 3.58 23.75
C ASN A 5 -0.14 2.21 24.31
N LYS A 6 -0.99 1.17 24.17
CA LYS A 6 -0.77 -0.16 24.76
C LYS A 6 0.57 -0.81 24.40
N TYR A 7 1.08 -0.56 23.20
CA TYR A 7 2.32 -1.11 22.68
C TYR A 7 3.44 -0.07 22.74
N SER A 8 3.21 1.14 22.22
CA SER A 8 4.30 2.13 22.09
C SER A 8 4.80 2.63 23.45
N SER A 9 3.97 2.55 24.49
CA SER A 9 4.40 2.80 25.87
C SER A 9 5.61 1.95 26.28
N ARG A 10 5.82 0.78 25.66
CA ARG A 10 6.99 -0.08 25.89
C ARG A 10 8.31 0.62 25.57
N ILE A 11 8.31 1.55 24.61
CA ILE A 11 9.49 2.28 24.13
C ILE A 11 9.45 3.77 24.44
N THR A 12 8.29 4.34 24.79
CA THR A 12 8.17 5.77 25.14
C THR A 12 8.24 6.05 26.63
N GLN A 13 7.82 5.12 27.52
CA GLN A 13 7.63 5.41 28.95
C GLN A 13 8.80 5.00 29.87
N PRO A 14 9.39 3.78 29.77
CA PRO A 14 10.40 3.34 30.71
C PRO A 14 11.70 4.12 30.56
N LYS A 15 12.31 4.55 31.69
CA LYS A 15 13.64 5.20 31.68
C LYS A 15 14.73 4.32 31.06
N SER A 16 14.59 3.00 31.13
CA SER A 16 15.50 2.04 30.48
C SER A 16 15.41 2.04 28.95
N GLN A 17 14.44 2.76 28.36
CA GLN A 17 14.28 2.93 26.92
C GLN A 17 14.74 4.31 26.43
N GLY A 18 15.67 4.94 27.14
CA GLY A 18 16.23 6.24 26.75
C GLY A 18 16.81 6.26 25.33
N ALA A 19 17.38 5.15 24.86
CA ALA A 19 17.87 5.04 23.48
C ALA A 19 16.72 5.09 22.45
N SER A 20 15.62 4.37 22.70
CA SER A 20 14.42 4.41 21.85
C SER A 20 13.81 5.81 21.84
N GLN A 21 13.70 6.45 23.00
CA GLN A 21 13.21 7.82 23.13
C GLN A 21 14.08 8.81 22.34
N ALA A 22 15.42 8.69 22.42
CA ALA A 22 16.34 9.53 21.66
C ALA A 22 16.13 9.41 20.14
N MET A 23 15.96 8.18 19.64
CA MET A 23 15.64 7.93 18.22
C MET A 23 14.28 8.53 17.83
N LEU A 24 13.27 8.42 18.69
CA LEU A 24 11.96 9.01 18.46
C LEU A 24 12.01 10.54 18.41
N TYR A 25 12.74 11.19 19.32
CA TYR A 25 12.97 12.65 19.27
C TYR A 25 13.66 13.07 17.97
N ALA A 26 14.63 12.28 17.46
CA ALA A 26 15.30 12.56 16.20
C ALA A 26 14.37 12.50 14.98
N THR A 27 13.23 11.80 15.08
CA THR A 27 12.17 11.81 14.03
C THR A 27 11.24 13.03 14.11
N GLY A 28 11.42 13.91 15.10
CA GLY A 28 10.66 15.15 15.28
C GLY A 28 9.56 15.08 16.35
N LEU A 29 9.38 13.94 17.03
CA LEU A 29 8.42 13.84 18.15
C LEU A 29 8.81 14.82 19.26
N GLN A 30 7.81 15.40 19.90
CA GLN A 30 7.97 16.23 21.09
C GLN A 30 7.63 15.45 22.36
N PRO A 31 7.97 15.94 23.56
CA PRO A 31 7.64 15.24 24.81
C PRO A 31 6.16 14.91 24.95
N ALA A 32 5.26 15.80 24.49
CA ALA A 32 3.82 15.58 24.50
C ALA A 32 3.36 14.43 23.56
N ASP A 33 4.15 14.07 22.55
CA ASP A 33 3.82 12.99 21.63
C ASP A 33 4.17 11.61 22.18
N MET A 34 5.04 11.52 23.20
CA MET A 34 5.46 10.26 23.82
C MET A 34 4.31 9.53 24.55
N ASP A 35 3.28 10.28 24.92
CA ASP A 35 2.08 9.77 25.59
C ASP A 35 0.96 9.37 24.60
N LYS A 36 1.08 9.76 23.33
CA LYS A 36 0.11 9.45 22.28
C LYS A 36 0.30 8.04 21.73
N ALA A 37 -0.77 7.46 21.19
CA ALA A 37 -0.66 6.19 20.47
C ALA A 37 0.00 6.43 19.11
N GLN A 38 0.91 5.53 18.72
CA GLN A 38 1.63 5.58 17.45
C GLN A 38 0.94 4.68 16.42
N VAL A 39 0.57 5.24 15.28
CA VAL A 39 -0.12 4.54 14.20
C VAL A 39 0.85 4.32 13.05
N GLY A 40 1.13 3.06 12.74
CA GLY A 40 1.87 2.67 11.54
C GLY A 40 1.00 2.89 10.31
N ILE A 41 1.50 3.62 9.32
CA ILE A 41 0.80 3.88 8.05
C ILE A 41 1.57 3.14 6.95
N ALA A 42 1.08 1.96 6.58
CA ALA A 42 1.75 1.04 5.66
C ALA A 42 1.24 1.23 4.22
N SER A 43 1.95 1.99 3.40
CA SER A 43 1.64 2.10 1.97
C SER A 43 2.27 0.97 1.17
N VAL A 44 1.67 0.64 0.03
CA VAL A 44 2.26 -0.24 -0.99
C VAL A 44 2.60 0.57 -2.24
N TRP A 45 3.22 1.74 -2.04
CA TRP A 45 3.54 2.68 -3.12
C TRP A 45 4.78 2.24 -3.89
N TYR A 46 4.71 2.36 -5.22
CA TYR A 46 5.86 2.37 -6.13
C TYR A 46 5.39 2.94 -7.49
N GLU A 47 6.31 3.56 -8.23
CA GLU A 47 5.98 4.34 -9.42
C GLU A 47 5.66 3.48 -10.66
N GLY A 48 6.24 2.28 -10.75
CA GLY A 48 6.15 1.41 -11.93
C GLY A 48 4.81 0.70 -12.16
N ASN A 49 3.74 1.08 -11.45
CA ASN A 49 2.41 0.51 -11.62
C ASN A 49 1.31 1.53 -11.34
N SER A 50 0.34 1.63 -12.24
CA SER A 50 -0.78 2.58 -12.12
C SER A 50 -1.64 2.33 -10.88
N CYS A 51 -1.73 1.08 -10.41
CA CYS A 51 -2.49 0.74 -9.19
C CYS A 51 -1.86 1.32 -7.90
N ASN A 52 -0.57 1.69 -7.92
CA ASN A 52 0.21 1.97 -6.71
C ASN A 52 0.85 3.36 -6.69
N MET A 53 1.05 3.99 -7.85
CA MET A 53 1.82 5.23 -7.98
C MET A 53 1.29 6.41 -7.15
N HIS A 54 -0.02 6.45 -6.87
CA HIS A 54 -0.68 7.51 -6.10
C HIS A 54 -0.75 7.25 -4.59
N LEU A 55 -0.35 6.06 -4.13
CA LEU A 55 -0.53 5.66 -2.72
C LEU A 55 0.36 6.45 -1.75
N LEU A 56 1.44 7.09 -2.24
CA LEU A 56 2.28 7.95 -1.42
C LEU A 56 1.52 9.20 -0.97
N ASP A 57 0.79 9.83 -1.89
CA ASP A 57 -0.02 11.02 -1.63
C ASP A 57 -1.21 10.67 -0.73
N LEU A 58 -1.85 9.54 -0.99
CA LEU A 58 -2.92 9.03 -0.13
C LEU A 58 -2.41 8.76 1.30
N ALA A 59 -1.22 8.19 1.46
CA ALA A 59 -0.61 7.98 2.76
C ALA A 59 -0.26 9.29 3.48
N ALA A 60 0.07 10.35 2.74
CA ALA A 60 0.24 11.69 3.31
C ALA A 60 -1.08 12.22 3.88
N LYS A 61 -2.20 12.04 3.15
CA LYS A 61 -3.55 12.40 3.64
C LYS A 61 -3.99 11.60 4.85
N VAL A 62 -3.71 10.30 4.88
CA VAL A 62 -3.96 9.48 6.07
C VAL A 62 -3.15 10.00 7.27
N LYS A 63 -1.89 10.40 7.07
CA LYS A 63 -1.07 10.97 8.16
C LYS A 63 -1.65 12.28 8.70
N GLU A 64 -2.18 13.14 7.84
CA GLU A 64 -2.92 14.35 8.27
C GLU A 64 -4.08 13.98 9.20
N GLY A 65 -4.95 13.05 8.78
CA GLY A 65 -6.09 12.61 9.61
C GLY A 65 -5.71 11.91 10.91
N VAL A 66 -4.60 11.18 10.95
CA VAL A 66 -4.06 10.60 12.20
C VAL A 66 -3.63 11.71 13.17
N ALA A 67 -2.97 12.76 12.66
CA ALA A 67 -2.55 13.90 13.49
C ALA A 67 -3.76 14.71 14.01
N GLU A 68 -4.79 14.91 13.19
CA GLU A 68 -6.06 15.56 13.59
C GLU A 68 -6.78 14.80 14.72
N ALA A 69 -6.60 13.47 14.78
CA ALA A 69 -7.13 12.62 15.86
C ALA A 69 -6.26 12.62 17.14
N ASP A 70 -5.28 13.50 17.25
CA ASP A 70 -4.30 13.58 18.34
C ASP A 70 -3.47 12.29 18.53
N LEU A 71 -3.11 11.65 17.42
CA LEU A 71 -2.25 10.46 17.37
C LEU A 71 -0.97 10.75 16.56
N VAL A 72 0.03 9.88 16.69
CA VAL A 72 1.30 10.01 15.95
C VAL A 72 1.31 9.09 14.74
N GLY A 73 1.32 9.65 13.52
CA GLY A 73 1.37 8.88 12.28
C GLY A 73 2.79 8.59 11.79
N MET A 74 3.17 7.30 11.74
CA MET A 74 4.48 6.81 11.31
C MET A 74 4.35 6.09 9.95
N ARG A 75 4.61 6.81 8.86
CA ARG A 75 4.55 6.25 7.49
C ARG A 75 5.74 5.32 7.23
N PHE A 76 5.44 4.18 6.64
CA PHE A 76 6.41 3.26 6.05
C PHE A 76 5.80 2.61 4.80
N ASN A 77 6.63 1.92 4.02
CA ASN A 77 6.22 1.32 2.76
C ASN A 77 6.64 -0.16 2.71
N THR A 78 5.86 -0.98 2.00
CA THR A 78 6.25 -2.35 1.64
C THR A 78 6.22 -2.53 0.12
N ILE A 79 6.71 -3.67 -0.35
CA ILE A 79 6.82 -4.01 -1.77
C ILE A 79 5.46 -4.31 -2.40
N GLY A 80 5.40 -4.27 -3.72
CA GLY A 80 4.29 -4.77 -4.52
C GLY A 80 4.78 -5.20 -5.89
N VAL A 81 3.95 -5.95 -6.62
CA VAL A 81 4.22 -6.38 -7.99
C VAL A 81 2.96 -6.16 -8.84
N SER A 82 3.15 -5.89 -10.13
CA SER A 82 2.04 -5.68 -11.07
C SER A 82 1.71 -7.00 -11.77
N ASP A 83 0.54 -7.56 -11.47
CA ASP A 83 0.03 -8.75 -12.17
C ASP A 83 -0.23 -8.44 -13.65
N GLY A 84 -0.67 -7.21 -13.97
CA GLY A 84 -0.87 -6.78 -15.36
C GLY A 84 0.42 -6.77 -16.18
N ILE A 85 1.54 -6.29 -15.62
CA ILE A 85 2.83 -6.23 -16.32
C ILE A 85 3.49 -7.62 -16.38
N SER A 86 3.37 -8.43 -15.33
CA SER A 86 4.06 -9.74 -15.25
C SER A 86 3.35 -10.85 -16.04
N MET A 87 2.10 -10.63 -16.45
CA MET A 87 1.29 -11.61 -17.18
C MET A 87 1.99 -12.13 -18.43
N GLY A 88 2.00 -13.46 -18.60
CA GLY A 88 2.61 -14.12 -19.77
C GLY A 88 4.14 -14.24 -19.71
N THR A 89 4.77 -13.96 -18.56
CA THR A 89 6.23 -14.06 -18.37
C THR A 89 6.60 -14.87 -17.13
N ASP A 90 7.87 -15.26 -16.99
CA ASP A 90 8.40 -15.92 -15.78
C ASP A 90 8.22 -15.08 -14.51
N GLY A 91 8.07 -13.75 -14.66
CA GLY A 91 7.79 -12.82 -13.57
C GLY A 91 6.49 -13.15 -12.82
N MET A 92 5.52 -13.81 -13.46
CA MET A 92 4.26 -14.22 -12.81
C MET A 92 4.50 -15.19 -11.64
N SER A 93 5.61 -15.92 -11.64
CA SER A 93 6.03 -16.79 -10.53
C SER A 93 6.23 -16.03 -9.21
N PHE A 94 6.45 -14.71 -9.28
CA PHE A 94 6.66 -13.83 -8.13
C PHE A 94 5.37 -13.09 -7.69
N SER A 95 4.24 -13.27 -8.37
CA SER A 95 2.97 -12.63 -8.00
C SER A 95 2.46 -13.11 -6.65
N LEU A 96 2.08 -14.40 -6.54
CA LEU A 96 1.36 -14.90 -5.36
C LEU A 96 2.17 -14.76 -4.07
N GLN A 97 3.47 -15.10 -4.11
CA GLN A 97 4.36 -15.02 -2.94
C GLN A 97 4.52 -13.58 -2.40
N SER A 98 4.27 -12.56 -3.23
CA SER A 98 4.33 -11.16 -2.79
C SER A 98 3.30 -10.86 -1.70
N ARG A 99 2.17 -11.59 -1.69
CA ARG A 99 1.16 -11.51 -0.63
C ARG A 99 1.77 -11.80 0.75
N ASP A 100 2.51 -12.91 0.84
CA ASP A 100 3.12 -13.36 2.10
C ASP A 100 4.25 -12.41 2.51
N LEU A 101 5.06 -11.96 1.54
CA LEU A 101 6.13 -10.99 1.79
C LEU A 101 5.60 -9.64 2.28
N ILE A 102 4.47 -9.16 1.76
CA ILE A 102 3.76 -7.96 2.24
C ILE A 102 3.29 -8.16 3.68
N ALA A 103 2.71 -9.32 3.98
CA ALA A 103 2.25 -9.65 5.32
C ALA A 103 3.41 -9.62 6.33
N ASP A 104 4.51 -10.31 6.00
CA ASP A 104 5.72 -10.41 6.82
C ASP A 104 6.39 -9.04 7.00
N SER A 105 6.41 -8.20 5.96
CA SER A 105 6.98 -6.85 6.01
C SER A 105 6.23 -5.96 7.00
N ILE A 106 4.90 -5.95 6.94
CA ILE A 106 4.06 -5.15 7.84
C ILE A 106 4.17 -5.68 9.26
N GLU A 107 4.09 -6.99 9.46
CA GLU A 107 4.26 -7.64 10.76
C GLU A 107 5.60 -7.30 11.40
N THR A 108 6.68 -7.32 10.61
CA THR A 108 8.04 -6.98 11.05
C THR A 108 8.13 -5.55 11.58
N ILE A 109 7.67 -4.56 10.80
CA ILE A 109 7.75 -3.15 11.21
C ILE A 109 6.86 -2.88 12.41
N MET A 110 5.61 -3.36 12.39
CA MET A 110 4.68 -3.18 13.51
C MET A 110 5.19 -3.84 14.79
N GLY A 111 5.77 -5.04 14.69
CA GLY A 111 6.37 -5.77 15.80
C GLY A 111 7.59 -5.06 16.38
N ALA A 112 8.53 -4.66 15.53
CA ALA A 112 9.79 -4.03 15.94
C ALA A 112 9.58 -2.61 16.50
N GLN A 113 8.70 -1.82 15.89
CA GLN A 113 8.52 -0.41 16.22
C GLN A 113 7.45 -0.16 17.29
N TRP A 114 6.80 -1.22 17.81
CA TRP A 114 5.79 -1.14 18.87
C TRP A 114 4.60 -0.22 18.56
N TYR A 115 4.23 -0.06 17.29
CA TYR A 115 3.07 0.77 16.90
C TYR A 115 1.76 0.21 17.44
N ASP A 116 0.89 1.08 17.95
CA ASP A 116 -0.36 0.73 18.61
C ASP A 116 -1.47 0.33 17.63
N GLY A 117 -1.46 0.88 16.42
CA GLY A 117 -2.44 0.61 15.38
C GLY A 117 -1.86 0.70 13.98
N LEU A 118 -2.58 0.19 13.00
CA LEU A 118 -2.15 0.07 11.61
C LEU A 118 -3.19 0.64 10.64
N ILE A 119 -2.78 1.52 9.74
CA ILE A 119 -3.57 1.87 8.55
C ILE A 119 -2.79 1.40 7.33
N ALA A 120 -3.32 0.42 6.60
CA ALA A 120 -2.68 -0.11 5.41
C ALA A 120 -3.34 0.44 4.14
N LEU A 121 -2.53 0.77 3.14
CA LEU A 121 -2.97 1.33 1.86
C LEU A 121 -2.53 0.43 0.69
N PRO A 122 -3.24 -0.68 0.43
CA PRO A 122 -3.02 -1.53 -0.74
C PRO A 122 -3.72 -0.98 -1.99
N GLY A 123 -3.11 -1.21 -3.16
CA GLY A 123 -3.66 -0.76 -4.45
C GLY A 123 -3.84 -1.86 -5.51
N CYS A 124 -3.06 -2.94 -5.44
CA CYS A 124 -3.04 -4.00 -6.46
C CYS A 124 -3.37 -5.38 -5.86
N ASP A 125 -3.78 -6.32 -6.70
CA ASP A 125 -4.33 -7.65 -6.40
C ASP A 125 -3.82 -8.27 -5.07
N LYS A 126 -2.53 -8.65 -5.02
CA LYS A 126 -1.96 -9.38 -3.86
C LYS A 126 -1.70 -8.50 -2.64
N ASN A 127 -1.77 -7.17 -2.78
CA ASN A 127 -1.52 -6.23 -1.69
C ASN A 127 -2.63 -6.34 -0.63
N MET A 128 -3.90 -6.32 -1.05
CA MET A 128 -5.05 -6.35 -0.15
C MET A 128 -5.01 -7.55 0.81
N PRO A 129 -4.92 -8.82 0.34
CA PRO A 129 -4.84 -9.96 1.23
C PRO A 129 -3.58 -9.95 2.10
N GLY A 130 -2.43 -9.50 1.59
CA GLY A 130 -1.19 -9.38 2.39
C GLY A 130 -1.36 -8.43 3.59
N CYS A 131 -2.00 -7.27 3.37
CA CYS A 131 -2.31 -6.32 4.45
C CYS A 131 -3.27 -6.92 5.49
N ILE A 132 -4.35 -7.57 5.06
CA ILE A 132 -5.33 -8.19 5.97
C ILE A 132 -4.70 -9.34 6.77
N MET A 133 -3.82 -10.14 6.16
CA MET A 133 -3.06 -11.17 6.87
C MET A 133 -2.21 -10.58 8.00
N ALA A 134 -1.46 -9.51 7.74
CA ALA A 134 -0.67 -8.84 8.77
C ALA A 134 -1.55 -8.31 9.91
N MET A 135 -2.70 -7.72 9.58
CA MET A 135 -3.67 -7.24 10.59
C MET A 135 -4.15 -8.37 11.50
N GLY A 136 -4.51 -9.52 10.91
CA GLY A 136 -4.94 -10.70 11.65
C GLY A 136 -3.85 -11.27 12.57
N ARG A 137 -2.59 -11.34 12.09
CA ARG A 137 -1.44 -11.81 12.88
C ARG A 137 -1.12 -10.88 14.05
N LEU A 138 -1.14 -9.57 13.82
CA LEU A 138 -0.83 -8.55 14.84
C LEU A 138 -1.94 -8.44 15.89
N ASN A 139 -3.20 -8.62 15.49
CA ASN A 139 -4.38 -8.41 16.32
C ASN A 139 -4.37 -7.06 17.08
N ARG A 140 -3.94 -6.01 16.37
CA ARG A 140 -3.95 -4.61 16.82
C ARG A 140 -5.06 -3.86 16.08
N PRO A 141 -5.60 -2.74 16.62
CA PRO A 141 -6.53 -1.90 15.89
C PRO A 141 -6.01 -1.56 14.50
N ALA A 142 -6.75 -1.92 13.45
CA ALA A 142 -6.30 -1.74 12.08
C ALA A 142 -7.43 -1.39 11.10
N ILE A 143 -7.09 -0.61 10.09
CA ILE A 143 -7.98 -0.20 8.98
C ILE A 143 -7.24 -0.43 7.66
N MET A 144 -7.95 -0.98 6.66
CA MET A 144 -7.47 -1.03 5.28
C MET A 144 -8.16 0.07 4.47
N VAL A 145 -7.38 0.93 3.82
CA VAL A 145 -7.87 1.97 2.90
C VAL A 145 -7.50 1.55 1.49
N TYR A 146 -8.50 1.10 0.71
CA TYR A 146 -8.27 0.70 -0.67
C TYR A 146 -7.84 1.89 -1.53
N GLY A 147 -6.79 1.69 -2.33
CA GLY A 147 -6.24 2.72 -3.22
C GLY A 147 -7.21 3.26 -4.26
N GLY A 148 -8.24 2.49 -4.63
CA GLY A 148 -9.25 2.88 -5.61
C GLY A 148 -9.07 2.20 -6.96
N THR A 149 -10.15 2.16 -7.73
CA THR A 149 -10.16 1.62 -9.09
C THR A 149 -9.69 2.66 -10.10
N ILE A 150 -9.03 2.20 -11.16
CA ILE A 150 -8.69 3.04 -12.31
C ILE A 150 -9.97 3.45 -13.05
N GLN A 151 -9.94 4.64 -13.67
CA GLN A 151 -10.99 5.05 -14.61
C GLN A 151 -10.82 4.29 -15.92
N ALA A 152 -11.92 4.02 -16.62
CA ALA A 152 -11.82 3.39 -17.93
C ALA A 152 -11.21 4.36 -18.94
N GLY A 153 -10.29 3.85 -19.75
CA GLY A 153 -9.78 4.60 -20.87
C GLY A 153 -10.72 4.55 -22.08
N CYS A 154 -10.41 5.30 -23.14
CA CYS A 154 -11.25 5.35 -24.33
C CYS A 154 -10.48 5.78 -25.58
N THR A 155 -11.05 5.49 -26.74
CA THR A 155 -10.63 6.03 -28.05
C THR A 155 -11.86 6.49 -28.82
N ALA A 156 -11.66 7.07 -30.00
CA ALA A 156 -12.77 7.43 -30.90
C ALA A 156 -13.63 6.22 -31.31
N LYS A 157 -13.06 5.01 -31.34
CA LYS A 157 -13.75 3.75 -31.70
C LYS A 157 -14.27 2.99 -30.49
N HIS A 158 -13.57 3.09 -29.35
CA HIS A 158 -13.84 2.30 -28.15
C HIS A 158 -14.23 3.22 -26.99
N ALA A 159 -15.50 3.20 -26.60
CA ALA A 159 -16.01 4.06 -25.53
C ALA A 159 -15.50 3.66 -24.14
N LYS A 160 -15.07 2.40 -23.96
CA LYS A 160 -14.56 1.88 -22.69
C LYS A 160 -13.44 0.88 -22.97
N LEU A 161 -12.26 1.15 -22.41
CA LEU A 161 -11.09 0.29 -22.45
C LEU A 161 -10.60 0.01 -21.03
N ASP A 162 -10.01 -1.16 -20.87
CA ASP A 162 -9.35 -1.62 -19.66
C ASP A 162 -8.17 -2.55 -20.02
N ILE A 163 -7.51 -3.11 -18.99
CA ILE A 163 -6.37 -4.01 -19.20
C ILE A 163 -6.75 -5.29 -19.95
N VAL A 164 -8.00 -5.77 -19.82
CA VAL A 164 -8.48 -6.95 -20.56
C VAL A 164 -8.55 -6.63 -22.05
N SER A 165 -9.02 -5.42 -22.39
CA SER A 165 -9.03 -4.90 -23.76
C SER A 165 -7.62 -4.92 -24.38
N ALA A 166 -6.59 -4.56 -23.61
CA ALA A 166 -5.21 -4.61 -24.07
C ALA A 166 -4.71 -6.05 -24.29
N PHE A 167 -5.11 -7.01 -23.44
CA PHE A 167 -4.78 -8.43 -23.65
C PHE A 167 -5.48 -9.02 -24.87
N GLU A 168 -6.76 -8.71 -25.08
CA GLU A 168 -7.56 -9.21 -26.21
C GLU A 168 -7.11 -8.62 -27.55
N ALA A 169 -6.66 -7.36 -27.57
CA ALA A 169 -6.23 -6.67 -28.77
C ALA A 169 -5.11 -7.42 -29.53
N TYR A 170 -4.20 -8.09 -28.81
CA TYR A 170 -3.17 -8.91 -29.48
C TYR A 170 -3.78 -10.10 -30.22
N GLY A 171 -4.76 -10.79 -29.63
CA GLY A 171 -5.48 -11.88 -30.27
C GLY A 171 -6.28 -11.41 -31.49
N GLN A 172 -6.97 -10.28 -31.39
CA GLN A 172 -7.71 -9.67 -32.50
C GLN A 172 -6.79 -9.27 -33.65
N TYR A 173 -5.59 -8.74 -33.34
CA TYR A 173 -4.60 -8.42 -34.35
C TYR A 173 -4.12 -9.66 -35.10
N LEU A 174 -3.86 -10.77 -34.40
CA LEU A 174 -3.49 -12.05 -35.02
C LEU A 174 -4.62 -12.65 -35.87
N ALA A 175 -5.88 -12.44 -35.47
CA ALA A 175 -7.05 -12.84 -36.24
C ALA A 175 -7.33 -11.93 -37.45
N HIS A 176 -6.59 -10.84 -37.61
CA HIS A 176 -6.80 -9.78 -38.60
C HIS A 176 -8.12 -9.01 -38.43
N ASP A 177 -8.71 -9.02 -37.22
CA ASP A 177 -9.90 -8.24 -36.87
C ASP A 177 -9.58 -6.75 -36.65
N ILE A 178 -8.36 -6.46 -36.21
CA ILE A 178 -7.84 -5.09 -36.04
C ILE A 178 -6.47 -4.94 -36.73
N ASP A 179 -6.14 -3.71 -37.13
CA ASP A 179 -4.82 -3.38 -37.67
C ASP A 179 -3.82 -2.95 -36.57
N GLU A 180 -2.55 -2.76 -36.95
CA GLU A 180 -1.50 -2.35 -36.02
C GLU A 180 -1.76 -0.94 -35.42
N GLY A 181 -2.44 -0.07 -36.16
CA GLY A 181 -2.80 1.26 -35.69
C GLY A 181 -3.83 1.20 -34.56
N GLU A 182 -4.85 0.36 -34.71
CA GLU A 182 -5.88 0.11 -33.72
C GLU A 182 -5.32 -0.62 -32.49
N LEU A 183 -4.44 -1.62 -32.68
CA LEU A 183 -3.70 -2.24 -31.58
C LEU A 183 -2.96 -1.18 -30.74
N LYS A 184 -2.15 -0.32 -31.39
CA LYS A 184 -1.41 0.74 -30.70
C LYS A 184 -2.34 1.75 -30.01
N ALA A 185 -3.50 2.04 -30.60
CA ALA A 185 -4.48 2.95 -30.01
C ALA A 185 -5.07 2.36 -28.72
N VAL A 186 -5.43 1.07 -28.71
CA VAL A 186 -5.90 0.38 -27.49
C VAL A 186 -4.81 0.42 -26.42
N LEU A 187 -3.57 0.01 -26.74
CA LEU A 187 -2.47 -0.06 -25.76
C LEU A 187 -2.14 1.30 -25.11
N LYS A 188 -2.27 2.40 -25.85
CA LYS A 188 -1.98 3.76 -25.33
C LYS A 188 -3.09 4.36 -24.48
N ASN A 189 -4.31 3.80 -24.54
CA ASN A 189 -5.49 4.40 -23.93
C ASN A 189 -6.27 3.39 -23.05
N ALA A 190 -5.67 2.26 -22.68
CA ALA A 190 -6.34 1.24 -21.86
C ALA A 190 -6.27 1.51 -20.34
N CYS A 191 -5.29 2.30 -19.90
CA CYS A 191 -4.98 2.58 -18.50
C CYS A 191 -4.82 4.10 -18.29
#